data_AF-A0A976L6L6-F1
#
_entry.id   AF-A0A976L6L6-F1
#
_cell.length_a   1.000
_cell.length_b   1.000
_cell.length_c   1.000
_cell.angle_alpha   90.00
_cell.angle_beta   90.00
_cell.angle_gamma   90.00
#
_symmetry.space_group_name_H-M   'P 1'
#
loop_
_entity.id
_entity.type
_entity.pdbx_description
1 polymer ?
#
loop_
_entity_poly.entity_id
_entity_poly.type
_entity_poly.pdbx_seq_one_letter_code
_entity_poly.pdbx_strand_id
1 'polypeptide(L)'
;MNERFFPFSSGVKSITPEMAGWRYSGLVVISITAGKTDISQYFSGDIEAALIPLNLQNFKVNVSGNEHLLVGRSGVFFGASDWVYIASNEKVEIITETAGEVAIATACVKSNFPSC
;
A
#
# COMPACT_ATOMS: atom_id res chain seq x y z
N MET A 1 24.30 5.22 15.12
CA MET A 1 24.31 3.93 14.39
C MET A 1 22.94 3.83 13.75
N ASN A 2 22.83 3.86 12.41
CA ASN A 2 21.51 3.81 11.78
C ASN A 2 20.93 2.42 12.03
N GLU A 3 19.76 2.36 12.67
CA GLU A 3 19.01 1.13 12.88
C GLU A 3 18.58 0.60 11.51
N ARG A 4 18.94 -0.66 11.22
CA ARG A 4 18.64 -1.32 9.93
C ARG A 4 17.60 -2.43 10.06
N PHE A 5 17.12 -2.66 11.27
CA PHE A 5 16.21 -3.76 11.58
C PHE A 5 15.03 -3.20 12.37
N PHE A 6 13.83 -3.31 11.81
CA PHE A 6 12.59 -2.82 12.38
C PHE A 6 11.67 -4.01 12.63
N PRO A 7 11.79 -4.70 13.78
CA PRO A 7 10.98 -5.88 14.04
C PRO A 7 9.52 -5.50 14.25
N PHE A 8 8.58 -6.32 13.79
CA PHE A 8 7.16 -6.07 14.02
C PHE A 8 6.80 -5.94 15.52
N SER A 9 7.54 -6.60 16.42
CA SER A 9 7.37 -6.48 17.87
C SER A 9 7.59 -5.06 18.41
N SER A 10 8.23 -4.18 17.63
CA SER A 10 8.35 -2.75 17.93
C SER A 10 7.07 -1.96 17.59
N GLY A 11 6.07 -2.59 16.98
CA GLY A 11 4.85 -1.96 16.48
C GLY A 11 5.04 -1.21 15.16
N VAL A 12 6.26 -1.18 14.61
CA VAL A 12 6.55 -0.52 13.34
C VAL A 12 5.93 -1.32 12.19
N LYS A 13 4.84 -0.79 11.63
CA LYS A 13 4.24 -1.26 10.38
C LYS A 13 4.62 -0.40 9.18
N SER A 14 5.39 0.67 9.40
CA SER A 14 5.79 1.65 8.38
C SER A 14 7.26 2.00 8.47
N ILE A 15 7.97 1.96 7.35
CA ILE A 15 9.35 2.43 7.20
C ILE A 15 9.32 3.54 6.15
N THR A 16 9.69 4.76 6.54
CA THR A 16 9.85 5.88 5.62
C THR A 16 11.32 6.05 5.21
N PRO A 17 11.63 6.79 4.13
CA PRO A 17 13.01 7.14 3.77
C PRO A 17 13.79 7.77 4.93
N GLU A 18 13.16 8.66 5.68
CA GLU A 18 13.75 9.37 6.81
C GLU A 18 14.13 8.40 7.94
N MET A 19 13.24 7.45 8.26
CA MET A 19 13.50 6.40 9.25
C MET A 19 14.66 5.50 8.83
N ALA A 20 14.69 5.10 7.55
CA ALA A 20 15.70 4.19 7.03
C ALA A 20 17.06 4.87 6.74
N GLY A 21 17.10 6.21 6.71
CA GLY A 21 18.29 6.97 6.36
C GLY A 21 18.70 6.82 4.88
N TRP A 22 17.74 6.50 4.00
CA TRP A 22 17.92 6.51 2.54
C TRP A 22 17.01 7.56 1.90
N ARG A 23 16.99 7.63 0.56
CA ARG A 23 16.43 8.79 -0.13
C ARG A 23 15.01 8.67 -0.68
N TYR A 24 14.53 7.47 -1.03
CA TYR A 24 13.35 7.37 -1.91
C TYR A 24 12.26 6.42 -1.43
N SER A 25 12.60 5.21 -1.03
CA SER A 25 11.59 4.15 -0.87
C SER A 25 11.00 4.12 0.52
N GLY A 26 9.74 3.72 0.63
CA GLY A 26 9.13 3.37 1.89
C GLY A 26 8.29 2.12 1.77
N LEU A 27 7.83 1.62 2.91
CA LEU A 27 6.93 0.48 2.97
C LEU A 27 6.01 0.67 4.16
N VAL A 28 4.71 0.55 3.94
CA VAL A 28 3.74 0.43 5.03
C VAL A 28 2.87 -0.79 4.82
N VAL A 29 2.61 -1.54 5.89
CA VAL A 29 1.67 -2.65 5.92
C VAL A 29 0.47 -2.24 6.75
N ILE A 30 -0.72 -2.32 6.16
CA ILE A 30 -1.96 -1.94 6.83
C ILE A 30 -2.90 -3.13 6.90
N SER A 31 -3.59 -3.23 8.02
CA SER A 31 -4.67 -4.20 8.20
C SER A 31 -5.97 -3.55 7.76
N ILE A 32 -6.73 -4.24 6.92
CA ILE A 32 -8.00 -3.83 6.36
C ILE A 32 -9.10 -4.67 7.01
N THR A 33 -10.19 -4.00 7.42
CA THR A 33 -11.40 -4.66 7.90
C THR A 33 -12.42 -4.79 6.78
N ALA A 34 -13.38 -5.70 6.93
CA ALA A 34 -14.54 -5.74 6.03
C ALA A 34 -15.26 -4.37 6.01
N GLY A 35 -15.76 -3.98 4.84
CA GLY A 35 -16.37 -2.69 4.57
C GLY A 35 -15.49 -1.82 3.66
N LYS A 36 -15.55 -0.50 3.91
CA LYS A 36 -14.78 0.52 3.18
C LYS A 36 -13.67 1.08 4.06
N THR A 37 -12.49 1.27 3.52
CA THR A 37 -11.35 1.88 4.22
C THR A 37 -10.72 2.94 3.34
N ASP A 38 -10.76 4.20 3.77
CA ASP A 38 -10.02 5.31 3.15
C ASP A 38 -8.54 5.20 3.54
N ILE A 39 -7.68 5.18 2.53
CA ILE A 39 -6.23 5.07 2.67
C ILE A 39 -5.49 6.20 1.96
N SER A 40 -6.19 7.29 1.61
CA SER A 40 -5.65 8.43 0.85
C SER A 40 -4.43 9.08 1.50
N GLN A 41 -4.29 8.99 2.83
CA GLN A 41 -3.17 9.57 3.58
C GLN A 41 -1.80 9.05 3.12
N TYR A 42 -1.73 7.82 2.57
CA TYR A 42 -0.46 7.20 2.16
C TYR A 42 0.06 7.69 0.81
N PHE A 43 -0.74 8.44 0.06
CA PHE A 43 -0.41 8.90 -1.29
C PHE A 43 -0.30 10.42 -1.36
N SER A 44 -0.19 11.11 -0.23
CA SER A 44 -0.16 12.58 -0.18
C SER A 44 1.21 13.15 -0.57
N GLY A 45 1.22 14.36 -1.12
CA GLY A 45 2.45 15.06 -1.51
C GLY A 45 3.11 14.43 -2.73
N ASP A 46 4.39 14.12 -2.61
CA ASP A 46 5.22 13.59 -3.69
C ASP A 46 5.39 12.06 -3.57
N ILE A 47 4.33 11.34 -3.18
CA ILE A 47 4.39 9.90 -2.91
C ILE A 47 3.53 9.13 -3.92
N GLU A 48 4.17 8.26 -4.70
CA GLU A 48 3.51 7.22 -5.50
C GLU A 48 3.69 5.86 -4.83
N ALA A 49 2.85 4.88 -5.18
CA ALA A 49 2.99 3.55 -4.60
C ALA A 49 2.49 2.39 -5.47
N ALA A 50 3.00 1.20 -5.17
CA ALA A 50 2.36 -0.06 -5.51
C ALA A 50 1.56 -0.57 -4.29
N LEU A 51 0.26 -0.78 -4.47
CA LEU A 51 -0.61 -1.41 -3.47
C LEU A 51 -0.70 -2.91 -3.76
N ILE A 52 -0.21 -3.71 -2.82
CA ILE A 52 0.07 -5.13 -2.99
C ILE A 52 -0.71 -5.94 -1.94
N PRO A 53 -1.62 -6.85 -2.35
CA PRO A 53 -2.29 -7.78 -1.44
C PRO A 53 -1.29 -8.74 -0.76
N LEU A 54 -1.35 -8.86 0.57
CA LEU A 54 -0.53 -9.81 1.33
C LEU A 54 -1.32 -11.07 1.69
N ASN A 55 -2.55 -10.91 2.15
CA ASN A 55 -3.49 -11.99 2.48
C ASN A 55 -4.97 -11.56 2.31
N LEU A 56 -5.22 -10.65 1.36
CA LEU A 56 -6.56 -10.16 1.02
C LEU A 56 -6.91 -10.61 -0.40
N GLN A 57 -8.16 -11.02 -0.63
CA GLN A 57 -8.63 -11.56 -1.90
C GLN A 57 -9.95 -10.93 -2.33
N ASN A 58 -10.20 -10.90 -3.64
CA ASN A 58 -11.49 -10.52 -4.25
C ASN A 58 -12.02 -9.17 -3.73
N PHE A 59 -11.18 -8.15 -3.75
CA PHE A 59 -11.51 -6.83 -3.22
C PHE A 59 -11.35 -5.75 -4.29
N LYS A 60 -12.00 -4.60 -4.05
CA LYS A 60 -11.91 -3.45 -4.95
C LYS A 60 -11.01 -2.37 -4.37
N VAL A 61 -10.27 -1.72 -5.25
CA VAL A 61 -9.58 -0.46 -4.98
C VAL A 61 -10.21 0.61 -5.86
N ASN A 62 -10.82 1.63 -5.26
CA ASN A 62 -11.27 2.81 -5.98
C ASN A 62 -10.17 3.87 -5.92
N VAL A 63 -9.71 4.33 -7.09
CA VAL A 63 -8.69 5.38 -7.24
C VAL A 63 -9.33 6.57 -7.95
N SER A 64 -9.69 7.59 -7.18
CA SER A 64 -10.34 8.81 -7.65
C SER A 64 -11.53 8.56 -8.58
N GLY A 65 -12.36 7.58 -8.25
CA GLY A 65 -13.54 7.19 -9.02
C GLY A 65 -13.34 6.01 -9.96
N ASN A 66 -12.10 5.59 -10.24
CA ASN A 66 -11.81 4.43 -11.08
C ASN A 66 -11.74 3.16 -10.22
N GLU A 67 -12.56 2.16 -10.52
CA GLU A 67 -12.57 0.89 -9.78
C GLU A 67 -11.61 -0.13 -10.41
N HIS A 68 -10.73 -0.68 -9.58
CA HIS A 68 -9.83 -1.77 -9.92
C HIS A 68 -10.20 -2.99 -9.06
N LEU A 69 -10.51 -4.11 -9.70
CA LEU A 69 -10.78 -5.38 -9.00
C LEU A 69 -9.47 -6.16 -8.87
N LEU A 70 -9.09 -6.51 -7.64
CA LEU A 70 -7.92 -7.33 -7.37
C LEU A 70 -8.33 -8.74 -6.93
N VAL A 71 -7.75 -9.74 -7.59
CA VAL A 71 -7.84 -11.15 -7.22
C VAL A 71 -7.15 -11.35 -5.88
N GLY A 72 -5.96 -10.79 -5.72
CA GLY A 72 -5.13 -10.90 -4.54
C GLY A 72 -4.64 -12.33 -4.28
N ARG A 73 -4.39 -12.64 -3.00
CA ARG A 73 -3.92 -13.97 -2.55
C ARG A 73 -4.30 -14.23 -1.11
N SER A 74 -4.48 -15.50 -0.76
CA SER A 74 -4.80 -15.93 0.62
C SER A 74 -3.64 -15.76 1.60
N GLY A 75 -2.43 -15.61 1.09
CA GLY A 75 -1.22 -15.37 1.88
C GLY A 75 0.01 -15.27 1.00
N VAL A 76 1.10 -14.72 1.54
CA VAL A 76 2.33 -14.43 0.79
C VAL A 76 3.02 -15.66 0.16
N PHE A 77 2.70 -16.87 0.63
CA PHE A 77 3.23 -18.13 0.11
C PHE A 77 2.36 -18.79 -0.98
N PHE A 78 1.20 -18.21 -1.31
CA PHE A 78 0.26 -18.76 -2.30
C PHE A 78 0.49 -18.22 -3.72
N GLY A 79 1.74 -17.86 -4.05
CA GLY A 79 2.16 -17.42 -5.38
C GLY A 79 2.17 -15.90 -5.55
N ALA A 80 2.25 -15.49 -6.83
CA ALA A 80 2.24 -14.09 -7.22
C ALA A 80 0.87 -13.46 -6.96
N SER A 81 0.87 -12.16 -6.67
CA SER A 81 -0.35 -11.35 -6.56
C SER A 81 -0.39 -10.35 -7.70
N ASP A 82 -1.58 -10.02 -8.18
CA ASP A 82 -1.83 -8.75 -8.83
C ASP A 82 -1.66 -7.59 -7.83
N TRP A 83 -1.56 -6.38 -8.37
CA TRP A 83 -1.35 -5.15 -7.61
C TRP A 83 -1.83 -3.97 -8.45
N VAL A 84 -2.04 -2.82 -7.81
CA VAL A 84 -2.43 -1.57 -8.49
C VAL A 84 -1.40 -0.48 -8.22
N TYR A 85 -1.09 0.31 -9.25
CA TYR A 85 -0.26 1.49 -9.14
C TYR A 85 -1.13 2.68 -8.73
N ILE A 86 -0.65 3.45 -7.76
CA ILE A 86 -1.33 4.63 -7.24
C ILE A 86 -0.40 5.84 -7.43
N ALA A 87 -0.86 6.82 -8.20
CA ALA A 87 -0.17 8.08 -8.38
C ALA A 87 -0.26 8.97 -7.12
N SER A 88 0.55 10.02 -7.08
CA SER A 88 0.52 10.95 -5.96
C SER A 88 -0.75 11.81 -5.95
N ASN A 89 -1.20 12.15 -4.74
CA ASN A 89 -2.38 12.93 -4.39
C ASN A 89 -3.71 12.32 -4.87
N GLU A 90 -3.76 11.01 -5.10
CA GLU A 90 -4.99 10.29 -5.42
C GLU A 90 -5.84 10.03 -4.17
N LYS A 91 -7.17 10.04 -4.35
CA LYS A 91 -8.10 9.55 -3.33
C LYS A 91 -8.26 8.06 -3.49
N VAL A 92 -8.06 7.29 -2.42
CA VAL A 92 -8.05 5.83 -2.51
C VAL A 92 -8.89 5.18 -1.42
N GLU A 93 -9.84 4.36 -1.85
CA GLU A 93 -10.67 3.54 -0.96
C GLU A 93 -10.52 2.06 -1.28
N ILE A 94 -10.29 1.24 -0.26
CA ILE A 94 -10.38 -0.22 -0.36
C ILE A 94 -11.77 -0.66 0.06
N ILE A 95 -12.40 -1.54 -0.71
CA ILE A 95 -13.73 -2.10 -0.44
C ILE A 95 -13.62 -3.63 -0.47
N THR A 96 -13.97 -4.28 0.64
CA THR A 96 -13.84 -5.73 0.80
C THR A 96 -14.92 -6.30 1.73
N GLU A 97 -15.29 -7.56 1.54
CA GLU A 97 -16.18 -8.29 2.45
C GLU A 97 -15.42 -9.03 3.57
N THR A 98 -14.09 -9.15 3.42
CA THR A 98 -13.22 -9.89 4.34
C THR A 98 -12.12 -8.99 4.89
N ALA A 99 -11.62 -9.34 6.08
CA ALA A 99 -10.44 -8.69 6.64
C ALA A 99 -9.16 -9.30 6.07
N GLY A 100 -8.10 -8.50 6.00
CA GLY A 100 -6.79 -8.92 5.52
C GLY A 100 -5.77 -7.80 5.60
N GLU A 101 -4.67 -7.92 4.87
CA GLU A 101 -3.55 -7.00 4.90
C GLU A 101 -3.07 -6.70 3.48
N VAL A 102 -2.69 -5.44 3.30
CA VAL A 102 -2.04 -4.95 2.08
C VAL A 102 -0.73 -4.25 2.45
N ALA A 103 0.25 -4.36 1.56
CA ALA A 103 1.44 -3.53 1.59
C ALA A 103 1.28 -2.36 0.62
N ILE A 104 1.77 -1.19 1.02
CA ILE A 104 1.89 -0.01 0.18
C ILE A 104 3.39 0.27 0.09
N ALA A 105 3.99 -0.14 -1.03
CA ALA A 105 5.40 0.10 -1.33
C ALA A 105 5.54 1.46 -1.99
N THR A 106 6.06 2.44 -1.26
CA THR A 106 6.08 3.84 -1.66
C THR A 106 7.40 4.26 -2.28
N ALA A 107 7.34 5.28 -3.13
CA ALA A 107 8.50 5.97 -3.65
C ALA A 107 8.24 7.49 -3.72
N CYS A 108 9.30 8.29 -3.52
CA CYS A 108 9.22 9.72 -3.79
C CYS A 108 9.27 9.99 -5.30
N VAL A 109 8.29 10.74 -5.81
CA VAL A 109 8.16 11.11 -7.22
C VAL A 109 8.41 12.61 -7.42
N LYS A 110 8.98 13.02 -8.55
CA LYS A 110 9.15 14.45 -8.92
C LYS A 110 8.24 14.90 -10.08
N SER A 111 7.57 13.95 -10.73
CA SER A 111 6.71 14.19 -11.88
C SER A 111 5.61 13.14 -11.90
N ASN A 112 4.35 13.56 -11.90
CA ASN A 112 3.22 12.64 -11.76
C ASN A 112 2.94 11.88 -13.05
N PHE A 113 2.77 10.56 -12.93
CA PHE A 113 2.22 9.68 -13.96
C PHE A 113 0.81 9.25 -13.57
N PRO A 114 -0.12 9.11 -14.53
CA PRO A 114 -1.50 8.74 -14.23
C PRO A 114 -1.59 7.32 -13.65
N SER A 115 -2.54 7.11 -12.72
CA SER A 115 -2.90 5.78 -12.22
C SER A 115 -3.46 4.92 -13.36
N CYS A 116 -3.16 3.61 -13.36
CA CYS A 116 -3.54 2.66 -14.43
C CYS A 116 -4.58 1.63 -13.97
#